data_AF-A0A6V7ULS2-F1
#
_entry.id   AF-A0A6V7ULS2-F1
#
_cell.length_a   1.000
_cell.length_b   1.000
_cell.length_c   1.000
_cell.angle_alpha   90.00
_cell.angle_beta   90.00
_cell.angle_gamma   90.00
#
_symmetry.space_group_name_H-M   'P 1'
#
loop_
_entity.id
_entity.type
_entity.pdbx_description
1 polymer ?
#
loop_
_entity_poly.entity_id
_entity_poly.type
_entity_poly.pdbx_seq_one_letter_code
_entity_poly.pdbx_strand_id
1 'polypeptide(L)'
;MVLTDYFHENPASSVPFRLCIDGKWILVDEQLLRAHPGGGAMLAYRNLDATAVFHAFHADSKLAYSWLRELRAKQTTVDSLEENGIVHDLTNGEQKDENEEKVDSC
;
A
#
# COMPACT_ATOMS: atom_id res chain seq x y z
N MET A 1 -41.22 -20.10 -8.19
CA MET A 1 -39.80 -20.39 -7.88
C MET A 1 -38.98 -19.86 -9.04
N VAL A 2 -38.46 -18.64 -8.92
CA VAL A 2 -37.46 -18.07 -9.83
C VAL A 2 -36.20 -17.90 -9.00
N LEU A 3 -35.17 -18.64 -9.38
CA LEU A 3 -33.90 -18.80 -8.66
C LEU A 3 -32.79 -18.20 -9.52
N THR A 4 -32.99 -16.97 -9.99
CA THR A 4 -32.09 -16.33 -10.97
C THR A 4 -31.45 -15.03 -10.50
N ASP A 5 -31.72 -14.57 -9.28
CA ASP A 5 -31.15 -13.32 -8.76
C ASP A 5 -29.92 -13.55 -7.86
N TYR A 6 -29.10 -14.57 -8.16
CA TYR A 6 -27.91 -14.92 -7.38
C TYR A 6 -26.59 -14.84 -8.17
N PHE A 7 -26.54 -14.02 -9.22
CA PHE A 7 -25.29 -13.69 -9.92
C PHE A 7 -25.33 -12.25 -10.45
N HIS A 8 -25.37 -11.27 -9.55
CA HIS A 8 -24.88 -9.90 -9.84
C HIS A 8 -23.57 -9.58 -9.10
N GLU A 9 -22.91 -10.60 -8.55
CA GLU A 9 -21.57 -10.44 -8.01
C GLU A 9 -20.57 -10.47 -9.17
N ASN A 10 -20.09 -9.28 -9.51
CA ASN A 10 -19.00 -8.99 -10.44
C ASN A 10 -17.84 -10.01 -10.29
N PRO A 11 -17.67 -11.01 -11.17
CA PRO A 11 -16.88 -12.21 -10.89
C PRO A 11 -15.36 -12.04 -11.07
N ALA A 12 -14.78 -10.86 -10.85
CA ALA A 12 -13.39 -10.61 -11.25
C ALA A 12 -12.55 -9.66 -10.37
N SER A 13 -12.96 -9.31 -9.15
CA SER A 13 -12.03 -8.63 -8.24
C SER A 13 -11.03 -9.66 -7.68
N SER A 14 -9.95 -9.91 -8.41
CA SER A 14 -8.85 -10.70 -7.87
C SER A 14 -8.34 -10.00 -6.61
N VAL A 15 -8.33 -10.70 -5.47
CA VAL A 15 -7.81 -10.16 -4.20
C VAL A 15 -6.40 -9.61 -4.43
N PRO A 16 -6.13 -8.33 -4.12
CA PRO A 16 -4.81 -7.73 -4.28
C PRO A 16 -3.72 -8.58 -3.64
N PHE A 17 -2.54 -8.57 -4.23
CA PHE A 17 -1.43 -9.39 -3.76
C PHE A 17 -0.09 -8.70 -3.98
N ARG A 18 0.97 -9.27 -3.41
CA ARG A 18 2.32 -8.73 -3.60
C ARG A 18 3.15 -9.69 -4.44
N LEU A 19 4.10 -9.16 -5.18
CA LEU A 19 5.18 -9.95 -5.79
C LEU A 19 6.51 -9.20 -5.61
N CYS A 20 7.61 -9.92 -5.57
CA CYS A 20 8.93 -9.33 -5.39
C CYS A 20 9.68 -9.24 -6.71
N ILE A 21 10.26 -8.08 -7.02
CA ILE A 21 11.18 -7.87 -8.14
C ILE A 21 12.38 -7.09 -7.61
N ASP A 22 13.59 -7.55 -7.85
CA ASP A 22 14.86 -6.99 -7.35
C ASP A 22 14.86 -6.74 -5.83
N GLY A 23 14.31 -7.68 -5.06
CA GLY A 23 14.21 -7.55 -3.60
C GLY A 23 13.18 -6.52 -3.11
N LYS A 24 12.36 -5.96 -4.00
CA LYS A 24 11.30 -5.00 -3.64
C LYS A 24 9.91 -5.60 -3.87
N TRP A 25 9.09 -5.58 -2.82
CA TRP A 25 7.70 -6.03 -2.87
C TRP A 25 6.79 -4.98 -3.50
N ILE A 26 6.05 -5.39 -4.52
CA ILE A 26 5.14 -4.54 -5.28
C ILE A 26 3.72 -5.01 -5.06
N LEU A 27 2.84 -4.08 -4.69
CA LEU A 27 1.40 -4.34 -4.61
C LEU A 27 0.81 -4.40 -6.02
N VAL A 28 0.16 -5.52 -6.32
CA VAL A 28 -0.61 -5.75 -7.55
C VAL A 28 -2.09 -5.69 -7.19
N ASP A 29 -2.73 -4.63 -7.64
CA ASP A 29 -4.18 -4.45 -7.57
C ASP A 29 -4.86 -4.91 -8.88
N GLU A 30 -6.19 -4.86 -8.90
CA GLU A 30 -6.99 -5.25 -10.05
C GLU A 30 -6.74 -4.34 -11.27
N GLN A 31 -6.36 -3.08 -11.05
CA GLN A 31 -6.08 -2.15 -12.15
C GLN A 31 -4.77 -2.52 -12.85
N LEU A 32 -3.71 -2.77 -12.08
CA LEU A 32 -2.42 -3.22 -12.60
C LEU A 32 -2.55 -4.58 -13.28
N LEU A 33 -3.27 -5.53 -12.68
CA LEU A 33 -3.48 -6.86 -13.25
C LEU A 33 -4.22 -6.79 -14.59
N ARG A 34 -5.24 -5.93 -14.71
CA ARG A 34 -5.97 -5.71 -15.97
C ARG A 34 -5.14 -4.98 -17.03
N ALA A 35 -4.28 -4.07 -16.61
CA ALA A 35 -3.43 -3.29 -17.52
C ALA A 35 -2.21 -4.09 -18.03
N HIS A 36 -1.84 -5.19 -17.36
CA HIS A 36 -0.66 -5.96 -17.72
C HIS A 36 -0.83 -6.70 -19.07
N PRO A 37 0.03 -6.44 -20.09
CA PRO A 37 0.04 -7.19 -21.35
C PRO A 37 0.57 -8.60 -21.09
N GLY A 38 -0.35 -9.53 -20.82
CA GLY A 38 -0.05 -10.86 -20.27
C GLY A 38 -1.09 -11.32 -19.25
N GLY A 39 -1.99 -10.42 -18.85
CA GLY A 39 -3.17 -10.70 -18.04
C GLY A 39 -2.82 -11.44 -16.75
N GLY A 40 -3.49 -12.58 -16.54
CA GLY A 40 -3.38 -13.40 -15.33
C GLY A 40 -2.02 -14.07 -15.09
N ALA A 41 -1.03 -13.95 -15.98
CA ALA A 41 0.30 -14.54 -15.77
C ALA A 41 0.97 -14.08 -14.46
N MET A 42 0.68 -12.86 -14.01
CA MET A 42 1.16 -12.34 -12.73
C MET A 42 0.64 -13.15 -11.52
N LEU A 43 -0.54 -13.77 -11.61
CA LEU A 43 -1.15 -14.54 -10.52
C LEU A 43 -0.30 -15.76 -10.14
N ALA A 44 0.46 -16.31 -11.09
CA ALA A 44 1.36 -17.45 -10.84
C ALA A 44 2.51 -17.11 -9.88
N TYR A 45 2.81 -15.81 -9.71
CA TYR A 45 3.89 -15.30 -8.85
C TYR A 45 3.35 -14.59 -7.61
N ARG A 46 2.11 -14.91 -7.21
CA ARG A 46 1.49 -14.36 -6.01
C ARG A 46 2.34 -14.65 -4.78
N ASN A 47 2.77 -13.60 -4.10
CA ASN A 47 3.60 -13.61 -2.90
C ASN A 47 4.95 -14.33 -3.09
N LEU A 48 5.49 -14.29 -4.31
CA LEU A 48 6.77 -14.91 -4.67
C LEU A 48 7.75 -13.88 -5.27
N ASP A 49 9.01 -14.29 -5.36
CA ASP A 49 10.03 -13.59 -6.14
C ASP A 49 9.85 -13.90 -7.63
N ALA A 50 9.55 -12.85 -8.39
CA ALA A 50 9.34 -12.88 -9.82
C ALA A 50 10.51 -12.24 -10.60
N THR A 51 11.63 -11.91 -9.96
CA THR A 51 12.75 -11.16 -10.56
C THR A 51 13.25 -11.81 -11.85
N ALA A 52 13.58 -13.10 -11.80
CA ALA A 52 14.12 -13.82 -12.96
C ALA A 52 13.14 -13.82 -14.13
N VAL A 53 11.85 -14.02 -13.84
CA VAL A 53 10.78 -14.07 -14.85
C VAL A 53 10.50 -12.69 -15.42
N PHE A 54 10.46 -11.67 -14.58
CA PHE A 54 10.30 -10.29 -15.02
C PHE A 54 11.39 -9.93 -16.03
N HIS A 55 12.66 -10.17 -15.72
CA HIS A 55 13.75 -9.88 -16.66
C HIS A 55 13.71 -10.75 -17.91
N ALA A 56 13.37 -12.04 -17.79
CA ALA A 56 13.30 -12.94 -18.94
C ALA A 56 12.27 -12.48 -19.99
N PHE A 57 11.11 -11.97 -19.55
CA PHE A 57 10.04 -11.55 -20.44
C PHE A 57 10.05 -10.05 -20.79
N HIS A 58 10.80 -9.22 -20.05
CA HIS A 58 10.81 -7.77 -20.21
C HIS A 58 12.19 -7.16 -20.44
N ALA A 59 13.22 -7.97 -20.74
CA ALA A 59 14.62 -7.55 -20.86
C ALA A 59 14.81 -6.22 -21.62
N ASP A 60 14.16 -6.08 -22.78
CA ASP A 60 14.31 -4.92 -23.66
C ASP A 60 13.15 -3.89 -23.56
N SER A 61 12.19 -4.12 -22.66
CA SER A 61 10.99 -3.27 -22.56
C SER A 61 11.20 -2.06 -21.65
N LYS A 62 11.67 -0.95 -22.22
CA LYS A 62 11.80 0.34 -21.49
C LYS A 62 10.50 0.76 -20.78
N LEU A 63 9.35 0.45 -21.38
CA LEU A 63 8.04 0.77 -20.81
C LEU A 63 7.78 -0.04 -19.53
N ALA A 64 8.07 -1.34 -19.53
CA ALA A 64 7.87 -2.20 -18.36
C ALA A 64 8.74 -1.75 -17.18
N TYR A 65 10.01 -1.39 -17.44
CA TYR A 65 10.88 -0.84 -16.39
C TYR A 65 10.43 0.54 -15.89
N SER A 66 9.82 1.38 -16.74
CA SER A 66 9.25 2.66 -16.27
C SER A 66 8.08 2.42 -15.33
N TRP A 67 7.15 1.53 -15.68
CA TRP A 67 6.04 1.15 -14.81
C TRP A 67 6.53 0.58 -13.49
N LEU A 68 7.52 -0.33 -13.52
CA LEU A 68 8.14 -0.88 -12.32
C LEU A 68 8.70 0.21 -11.39
N ARG A 69 9.36 1.22 -11.98
CA ARG A 69 9.90 2.37 -11.22
C ARG A 69 8.79 3.23 -10.62
N GLU A 70 7.74 3.52 -11.37
CA GLU A 70 6.59 4.31 -10.91
C GLU A 70 5.82 3.61 -9.78
N LEU A 71 5.59 2.30 -9.91
CA LEU A 71 4.95 1.49 -8.87
C LEU A 71 5.75 1.54 -7.56
N ARG A 72 7.07 1.35 -7.65
CA ARG A 72 7.97 1.44 -6.49
C ARG A 72 7.92 2.83 -5.83
N ALA A 73 7.91 3.90 -6.63
CA ALA A 73 7.84 5.26 -6.11
C ALA A 73 6.52 5.54 -5.38
N LYS A 74 5.39 5.10 -5.95
CA LYS A 74 4.06 5.24 -5.33
C LYS A 74 3.96 4.49 -3.99
N GLN A 75 4.56 3.30 -3.88
CA GLN A 75 4.54 2.56 -2.62
C GLN A 75 5.34 3.27 -1.52
N THR A 76 6.56 3.74 -1.83
CA THR A 76 7.38 4.47 -0.84
C THR A 76 6.65 5.71 -0.30
N THR A 77 5.89 6.43 -1.14
CA THR A 77 5.11 7.58 -0.67
C THR A 77 3.97 7.20 0.26
N VAL A 78 3.31 6.06 0.04
CA VAL A 78 2.20 5.60 0.90
C VAL A 78 2.75 5.10 2.24
N ASP A 79 3.79 4.28 2.23
CA ASP A 79 4.44 3.80 3.46
C ASP A 79 4.95 4.96 4.35
N SER A 80 5.38 6.07 3.73
CA SER A 80 5.87 7.26 4.46
C SER A 80 4.75 8.17 4.98
N LEU A 81 3.54 8.07 4.46
CA LEU A 81 2.38 8.86 4.91
C LEU A 81 1.61 8.16 6.04
N GLU A 82 1.64 6.82 6.09
CA GLU A 82 1.02 6.05 7.18
C GLU A 82 1.79 6.16 8.51
N GLU A 83 3.05 6.64 8.50
CA GLU A 83 3.85 6.91 9.71
C GLU A 83 3.53 8.25 10.39
N ASN A 84 2.72 9.13 9.79
CA ASN A 84 2.40 10.45 10.37
C ASN A 84 0.94 10.60 10.88
N GLY A 85 0.21 9.48 10.99
CA GLY A 85 -1.15 9.44 11.54
C GLY A 85 -1.19 9.29 13.06
N ILE A 86 -0.51 10.13 13.83
CA ILE A 86 -0.75 10.20 15.28
C ILE A 86 -2.04 10.99 15.51
N VAL A 87 -3.06 10.23 15.88
CA VAL A 87 -4.38 10.64 16.32
C VAL A 87 -4.32 11.68 17.44
N HIS A 88 -5.25 12.63 17.33
CA HIS A 88 -5.60 13.62 18.35
C HIS A 88 -6.14 12.86 19.58
N ASP A 89 -5.41 12.86 20.70
CA ASP A 89 -5.98 12.51 22.01
C ASP A 89 -5.67 13.65 22.99
N LEU A 90 -6.72 14.38 23.33
CA LEU A 90 -6.68 15.43 24.35
C LEU A 90 -6.69 14.77 25.73
N THR A 91 -5.54 14.27 26.19
CA THR A 91 -5.34 14.03 27.62
C THR A 91 -4.93 15.34 28.27
N ASN A 92 -5.93 16.07 28.75
CA ASN A 92 -5.71 17.18 29.67
C ASN A 92 -5.32 16.59 31.04
N GLY A 93 -4.08 16.81 31.46
CA GLY A 93 -3.56 16.32 32.75
C GLY A 93 -2.14 16.81 33.05
N GLU A 94 -2.06 17.98 33.68
CA GLU A 94 -1.06 18.42 34.70
C GLU A 94 0.42 18.60 34.25
N GLN A 95 1.19 19.63 34.65
CA GLN A 95 1.22 20.43 35.88
C GLN A 95 2.30 21.56 35.78
N LYS A 96 2.16 22.59 36.65
CA LYS A 96 3.21 23.43 37.32
C LYS A 96 3.91 24.52 36.46
N ASP A 97 4.31 25.69 36.97
CA ASP A 97 4.51 26.25 38.32
C ASP A 97 4.78 27.75 38.08
N GLU A 98 4.15 28.71 38.79
CA GLU A 98 4.73 30.05 39.03
C GLU A 98 4.16 30.66 40.33
N ASN A 99 4.89 30.40 41.41
CA ASN A 99 5.37 31.31 42.47
C ASN A 99 4.66 32.64 42.82
N GLU A 100 4.68 32.86 44.15
CA GLU A 100 4.87 34.13 44.88
C GLU A 100 3.63 34.85 45.44
N GLU A 101 3.15 34.33 46.58
CA GLU A 101 2.32 35.07 47.53
C GLU A 101 3.22 35.84 48.52
N LYS A 102 3.26 37.17 48.38
CA LYS A 102 3.59 38.09 49.47
C LYS A 102 2.36 38.25 50.36
N VAL A 103 2.50 38.15 51.68
CA VAL A 103 2.29 39.28 52.64
C VAL A 103 2.49 38.86 54.11
N ASP A 104 3.44 39.54 54.75
CA ASP A 104 3.44 40.17 56.09
C ASP A 104 2.59 39.66 57.29
N SER A 105 3.33 39.43 58.39
CA SER A 105 3.23 40.14 59.69
C SER A 105 2.41 39.56 60.87
N CYS A 106 3.10 39.59 62.02
CA CYS A 106 2.76 39.36 63.44
C CYS A 106 2.46 37.94 63.92
#